data_AF-A0A6J4KN72-F1
#
_entry.id   AF-A0A6J4KN72-F1
#
_cell.length_a   1.000
_cell.length_b   1.000
_cell.length_c   1.000
_cell.angle_alpha   90.00
_cell.angle_beta   90.00
_cell.angle_gamma   90.00
#
_symmetry.space_group_name_H-M   'P 1'
#
loop_
_entity.id
_entity.type
_entity.pdbx_description
1 polymer ?
#
loop_
_entity_poly.entity_id
_entity_poly.type
_entity_poly.pdbx_seq_one_letter_code
_entity_poly.pdbx_strand_id
1 'polypeptide(L)'
;DFEDRLPQPLPPDARVSHKIGSYGTTFSDAGLIFPEGSRGLTGAYFMVVMVSGTGESTARAAMREMSFATYRSMTGPGEKAENKRTSGS
;
A
#
# COMPACT_ATOMS: atom_id res chain seq x y z
N ASP A 1 4.41 11.01 -11.96
CA ASP A 1 3.40 11.58 -11.04
C ASP A 1 3.79 11.28 -9.61
N PHE A 2 3.27 12.00 -8.61
CA PHE A 2 3.55 11.69 -7.20
C PHE A 2 2.92 10.36 -6.77
N GLU A 3 1.71 10.08 -7.26
CA GLU A 3 0.93 8.87 -7.00
C GLU A 3 1.50 7.60 -7.67
N ASP A 4 2.54 7.74 -8.49
CA ASP A 4 3.07 6.73 -9.42
C ASP A 4 3.97 5.66 -8.74
N ARG A 5 3.77 5.40 -7.43
CA ARG A 5 4.61 4.56 -6.56
C ARG A 5 3.77 3.69 -5.61
N LEU A 6 3.79 3.94 -4.29
CA LEU A 6 2.99 3.16 -3.34
C LEU A 6 1.47 3.18 -3.65
N PRO A 7 0.85 4.30 -4.04
CA PRO A 7 -0.60 4.36 -4.27
C PRO A 7 -1.05 3.68 -5.57
N GLN A 8 -0.31 3.86 -6.67
CA GLN A 8 -0.70 3.42 -8.02
C GLN A 8 -1.21 1.98 -8.16
N PRO A 9 -0.60 0.95 -7.53
CA PRO A 9 -1.02 -0.44 -7.71
C PRO A 9 -2.14 -0.86 -6.74
N LEU A 10 -2.56 0.00 -5.81
CA LEU A 10 -3.57 -0.35 -4.80
C LEU A 10 -4.99 -0.14 -5.34
N PRO A 11 -6.00 -0.82 -4.76
CA PRO A 11 -7.39 -0.59 -5.13
C PRO A 11 -7.80 0.89 -4.96
N PRO A 12 -8.76 1.41 -5.76
CA PRO A 12 -9.15 2.82 -5.73
C PRO A 12 -9.60 3.36 -4.37
N ASP A 13 -10.19 2.49 -3.54
CA ASP A 13 -10.69 2.83 -2.22
C ASP A 13 -9.64 2.68 -1.10
N ALA A 14 -8.46 2.16 -1.43
CA ALA A 14 -7.32 2.19 -0.52
C ALA A 14 -6.78 3.62 -0.44
N ARG A 15 -6.67 4.16 0.78
CA ARG A 15 -6.17 5.51 1.00
C ARG A 15 -4.71 5.44 1.41
N VAL A 16 -3.89 6.32 0.85
CA VAL A 16 -2.45 6.36 1.14
C VAL A 16 -2.03 7.78 1.46
N SER A 17 -1.37 7.96 2.60
CA SER A 17 -0.61 9.18 2.89
C SER A 17 0.86 8.82 2.78
N HIS A 18 1.59 9.42 1.83
CA HIS A 18 2.96 9.03 1.56
C HIS A 18 3.89 10.20 1.26
N LYS A 19 5.19 9.92 1.37
CA LYS A 19 6.29 10.84 1.07
C LYS A 19 7.34 10.15 0.22
N ILE A 20 7.51 10.70 -0.97
CA ILE A 20 8.59 10.31 -1.87
C ILE A 20 9.92 10.97 -1.48
N GLY A 21 11.03 10.26 -1.67
CA GLY A 21 12.38 10.75 -1.49
C GLY A 21 13.33 10.26 -2.57
N SER A 22 14.42 11.00 -2.77
CA SER A 22 15.54 10.59 -3.60
C SER A 22 16.84 11.22 -3.10
N TYR A 23 17.93 10.47 -3.19
CA TYR A 23 19.28 10.92 -2.89
C TYR A 23 20.30 10.12 -3.72
N GLY A 24 21.00 10.79 -4.63
CA GLY A 24 21.90 10.13 -5.58
C GLY A 24 21.15 9.07 -6.40
N THR A 25 21.62 7.83 -6.35
CA THR A 25 20.99 6.67 -7.01
C THR A 25 20.00 5.92 -6.11
N THR A 26 19.62 6.50 -4.96
CA THR A 26 18.66 5.93 -4.03
C THR A 26 17.32 6.64 -4.14
N PHE A 27 16.24 5.87 -4.20
CA PHE A 27 14.87 6.34 -4.29
C PHE A 27 14.06 5.70 -3.17
N SER A 28 13.14 6.46 -2.58
CA SER A 28 12.29 5.98 -1.51
C SER A 28 10.84 6.41 -1.67
N ASP A 29 9.94 5.62 -1.10
CA ASP A 29 8.58 6.03 -0.81
C ASP A 29 8.16 5.43 0.53
N ALA A 30 7.64 6.27 1.41
CA ALA A 30 7.23 5.91 2.75
C ALA A 30 5.78 6.36 2.94
N GLY A 31 4.90 5.48 3.41
CA GLY A 31 3.50 5.82 3.57
C GLY A 31 2.77 5.06 4.66
N LEU A 32 1.65 5.65 5.08
CA LEU A 32 0.59 5.03 5.86
C LEU A 32 -0.54 4.63 4.91
N ILE A 33 -0.85 3.34 4.87
CA ILE A 33 -1.85 2.74 3.99
C ILE A 33 -3.06 2.35 4.82
N PHE A 34 -4.23 2.74 4.34
CA PHE A 34 -5.54 2.33 4.87
C PHE A 34 -6.19 1.40 3.84
N PRO A 35 -6.26 0.09 4.10
CA PRO A 35 -6.93 -0.85 3.21
C PRO A 35 -8.38 -0.47 2.90
N GLU A 36 -8.90 -1.00 1.79
CA GLU A 36 -10.31 -0.84 1.41
C GLU A 36 -11.25 -1.18 2.58
N GLY A 37 -12.26 -0.35 2.81
CA GLY A 37 -13.24 -0.53 3.88
C GLY A 37 -12.77 -0.12 5.28
N SER A 38 -11.52 0.34 5.45
CA SER A 38 -11.00 0.78 6.74
C SER A 38 -11.73 2.04 7.24
N ARG A 39 -12.44 1.92 8.37
CA ARG A 39 -13.16 3.02 9.05
C ARG A 39 -12.33 3.72 10.14
N GLY A 40 -11.01 3.72 10.01
CA GLY A 40 -10.10 4.27 11.02
C GLY A 40 -8.69 3.71 10.86
N LEU A 41 -7.95 3.61 11.96
CA LEU A 41 -6.58 3.06 11.98
C LEU A 41 -6.54 1.52 12.03
N THR A 42 -7.68 0.85 12.29
CA THR A 42 -7.75 -0.61 12.32
C THR A 42 -7.38 -1.18 10.95
N GLY A 43 -6.38 -2.07 10.91
CA GLY A 43 -5.86 -2.65 9.67
C GLY A 43 -4.95 -1.72 8.85
N ALA A 44 -4.79 -0.46 9.25
CA ALA A 44 -3.85 0.44 8.61
C ALA A 44 -2.41 0.03 8.94
N TYR A 45 -1.49 0.23 8.00
CA TYR A 45 -0.09 -0.15 8.15
C TYR A 45 0.86 0.86 7.53
N PHE A 46 2.07 0.92 8.09
CA PHE A 46 3.16 1.69 7.51
C PHE A 46 3.97 0.83 6.54
N MET A 47 4.42 1.43 5.46
CA MET A 47 5.39 0.85 4.54
C MET A 47 6.48 1.86 4.25
N VAL A 48 7.72 1.38 4.23
CA VAL A 48 8.88 2.14 3.75
C VAL A 48 9.61 1.28 2.74
N VAL A 49 9.72 1.76 1.51
CA VAL A 49 10.50 1.10 0.46
C VAL A 49 11.65 2.01 0.08
N MET A 50 12.86 1.45 0.06
CA MET A 50 14.07 2.12 -0.39
C MET A 50 14.74 1.23 -1.44
N VAL A 51 15.05 1.81 -2.60
CA VAL A 51 15.70 1.11 -3.71
C VAL A 51 16.93 1.91 -4.11
N SER A 52 18.07 1.25 -4.23
CA SER A 52 19.35 1.87 -4.57
C SER A 52 20.07 1.09 -5.67
N GLY A 53 21.11 1.68 -6.27
CA GLY A 53 21.93 1.04 -7.29
C GLY A 53 21.24 0.84 -8.64
N THR A 54 20.15 1.57 -8.90
CA THR A 54 19.38 1.46 -10.14
C THR A 54 18.85 2.82 -10.60
N GLY A 55 18.32 2.90 -11.82
CA GLY A 55 17.61 4.07 -12.31
C GLY A 55 16.20 4.22 -11.71
N GLU A 56 15.68 5.45 -11.74
CA GLU A 56 14.39 5.78 -11.12
C GLU A 56 13.22 4.94 -11.64
N SER A 57 13.17 4.64 -12.95
CA SER A 57 12.12 3.83 -13.55
C SER A 57 12.03 2.43 -12.92
N THR A 58 13.18 1.74 -12.82
CA THR A 58 13.28 0.43 -12.17
C THR A 58 12.93 0.51 -10.69
N ALA A 59 13.39 1.57 -10.00
CA ALA A 59 13.05 1.79 -8.60
C ALA A 59 11.53 1.96 -8.39
N ARG A 60 10.85 2.72 -9.26
CA ARG A 60 9.40 2.88 -9.22
C ARG A 60 8.67 1.56 -9.47
N ALA A 61 9.12 0.77 -10.45
CA ALA A 61 8.53 -0.55 -10.72
C ALA A 61 8.64 -1.47 -9.49
N ALA A 62 9.82 -1.54 -8.88
CA ALA A 62 10.05 -2.31 -7.65
C ALA A 62 9.18 -1.81 -6.48
N MET A 63 9.03 -0.48 -6.31
CA MET A 63 8.16 0.08 -5.27
C MET A 63 6.69 -0.32 -5.46
N ARG A 64 6.19 -0.32 -6.70
CA ARG A 64 4.82 -0.75 -7.00
C ARG A 64 4.60 -2.22 -6.71
N GLU A 65 5.56 -3.06 -7.12
CA GLU A 65 5.50 -4.50 -6.87
C GLU A 65 5.48 -4.80 -5.37
N MET A 66 6.37 -4.17 -4.61
CA MET A 66 6.41 -4.31 -3.15
C MET A 66 5.13 -3.82 -2.48
N SER A 67 4.59 -2.67 -2.92
CA SER A 67 3.33 -2.12 -2.42
C SER A 67 2.18 -3.10 -2.63
N PHE A 68 2.02 -3.63 -3.84
CA PHE A 68 0.96 -4.57 -4.18
C PHE A 68 1.09 -5.90 -3.45
N ALA A 69 2.30 -6.46 -3.40
CA ALA A 69 2.57 -7.72 -2.72
C ALA A 69 2.24 -7.61 -1.22
N THR A 70 2.68 -6.52 -0.59
CA THR A 70 2.41 -6.30 0.84
C THR A 70 0.93 -6.05 1.10
N TYR A 71 0.26 -5.26 0.26
CA TYR A 71 -1.18 -5.06 0.37
C TYR A 71 -1.92 -6.41 0.38
N ARG A 72 -1.63 -7.29 -0.59
CA ARG A 72 -2.25 -8.62 -0.65
C ARG A 72 -1.94 -9.50 0.56
N SER A 73 -0.74 -9.40 1.12
CA SER A 73 -0.38 -10.13 2.34
C SER A 73 -1.11 -9.61 3.57
N MET A 74 -1.28 -8.29 3.69
CA MET A 74 -1.95 -7.65 4.81
C MET A 74 -3.49 -7.75 4.71
N THR A 75 -4.03 -7.88 3.49
CA THR A 75 -5.48 -7.95 3.21
C THR A 75 -5.90 -9.30 2.63
N GLY A 76 -5.21 -10.39 2.97
CA GLY A 76 -5.50 -11.75 2.48
C GLY A 76 -6.99 -12.14 2.59
N PRO A 77 -7.43 -13.27 2.00
CA PRO A 77 -8.85 -13.53 1.76
C PRO A 77 -9.74 -13.48 3.02
N GLY A 78 -10.34 -12.30 3.26
CA GLY A 78 -11.68 -12.09 3.78
C GLY A 78 -11.91 -11.94 5.29
N GLU A 79 -11.77 -10.72 5.83
CA GLU A 79 -12.72 -10.19 6.84
C GLU A 79 -14.10 -9.90 6.19
N LYS A 80 -14.66 -10.85 5.43
CA LYS A 80 -16.02 -10.79 4.87
C LYS A 80 -16.87 -12.00 5.25
N ALA A 81 -16.63 -12.61 6.41
CA ALA A 81 -17.38 -13.79 6.89
C ALA A 81 -18.13 -13.63 8.23
N GLU A 82 -18.10 -12.46 8.88
CA GLU A 82 -18.70 -12.30 10.20
C GLU A 82 -19.66 -11.10 10.34
N ASN A 83 -20.44 -10.81 9.29
CA ASN A 83 -21.58 -9.89 9.45
C ASN A 83 -22.87 -10.37 8.76
N LYS A 84 -23.00 -11.68 8.53
CA LYS A 84 -24.23 -12.28 7.95
C LYS A 84 -24.87 -13.38 8.81
N ARG A 85 -24.49 -13.51 10.08
CA ARG A 85 -25.01 -14.53 11.00
C ARG A 85 -25.61 -14.01 12.30
N THR A 86 -26.12 -12.77 12.34
CA THR A 86 -26.91 -12.27 13.49
C THR A 86 -27.94 -11.21 13.05
N SER A 87 -28.91 -11.59 12.23
CA SER A 87 -30.17 -10.82 12.10
C SER A 87 -31.28 -11.71 11.53
N GLY A 88 -31.49 -12.85 12.17
CA GLY A 88 -32.53 -13.81 11.80
C GLY A 88 -32.81 -14.72 12.97
N SER A 89 -33.51 -14.19 13.98
CA SER A 89 -34.70 -14.80 14.57
C SER A 89 -35.31 -13.88 15.62
#